data_AF-A0A7C4VYH3-F1
#
_entry.id   AF-A0A7C4VYH3-F1
#
_cell.length_a   1.000
_cell.length_b   1.000
_cell.length_c   1.000
_cell.angle_alpha   90.00
_cell.angle_beta   90.00
_cell.angle_gamma   90.00
#
_symmetry.space_group_name_H-M   'P 1'
#
loop_
_entity.id
_entity.type
_entity.pdbx_description
1 polymer ?
#
loop_
_entity_poly.entity_id
_entity_poly.type
_entity_poly.pdbx_seq_one_letter_code
_entity_poly.pdbx_strand_id
1 'polypeptide(L)'
;MPSSALISLVILLSLVLSAYEVFKIFGRDFGRALGNRFTLLVGFLNLIAAVVVWGVIHSLIGIQPSLLSAVVTGLTFPTLLRSRFTLYRSIGSAQADEVNELSLKMDEIYHTLQRALYREVNLQLTNARLELSHKLRECFTARQLADYLADFIGHERLPDEQRKHQRQLEEILAIEDAKIRHRQLANLLLDLKTAAEMKAAIRRKDLNS
;
A
#
# COMPACT_ATOMS: atom_id res chain seq x y z
N MET A 1 20.31 -16.46 25.99
CA MET A 1 20.25 -15.91 24.62
C MET A 1 18.99 -16.44 23.95
N PRO A 2 18.14 -15.60 23.32
CA PRO A 2 16.99 -16.09 22.58
C PRO A 2 17.46 -17.05 21.49
N SER A 3 16.75 -18.16 21.28
CA SER A 3 17.07 -19.04 20.15
C SER A 3 16.87 -18.26 18.86
N SER A 4 17.79 -18.39 17.90
CA SER A 4 17.73 -17.74 16.59
C SER A 4 16.38 -17.98 15.90
N ALA A 5 15.74 -19.13 16.16
CA ALA A 5 14.41 -19.47 15.67
C ALA A 5 13.31 -18.49 16.10
N LEU A 6 13.33 -17.97 17.33
CA LEU A 6 12.30 -17.04 17.82
C LEU A 6 12.42 -15.67 17.15
N ILE A 7 13.64 -15.18 16.95
CA ILE A 7 13.89 -13.92 16.24
C ILE A 7 13.46 -14.06 14.77
N SER A 8 13.83 -15.17 14.12
CA SER A 8 13.39 -15.45 12.75
C SER A 8 11.86 -15.49 12.62
N LEU A 9 11.16 -16.01 13.63
CA LEU A 9 9.70 -16.03 13.64
C LEU A 9 9.10 -14.62 13.75
N VAL A 10 9.64 -13.76 14.62
CA VAL A 10 9.20 -12.35 14.73
C VAL A 10 9.41 -11.60 13.40
N ILE A 11 10.57 -11.80 12.77
CA ILE A 11 10.91 -11.22 11.47
C ILE A 11 9.91 -11.68 10.41
N LEU A 12 9.67 -12.99 10.32
CA LEU A 12 8.74 -13.57 9.36
C LEU A 12 7.33 -12.99 9.52
N LEU A 13 6.82 -12.95 10.75
CA LEU A 13 5.49 -12.42 11.05
C LEU A 13 5.39 -10.91 10.73
N SER A 14 6.42 -10.14 11.02
CA SER A 14 6.47 -8.71 10.68
C SER A 14 6.46 -8.48 9.16
N LEU A 15 7.18 -9.29 8.40
CA LEU A 15 7.17 -9.24 6.94
C LEU A 15 5.81 -9.63 6.36
N VAL A 16 5.18 -10.69 6.90
CA VAL A 16 3.83 -11.11 6.49
C VAL A 16 2.81 -10.01 6.76
N LEU A 17 2.88 -9.37 7.93
CA LEU A 17 1.98 -8.28 8.29
C LEU A 17 2.18 -7.05 7.39
N SER A 18 3.43 -6.70 7.11
CA SER A 18 3.77 -5.63 6.16
C SER A 18 3.23 -5.91 4.77
N ALA A 19 3.40 -7.14 4.28
CA ALA A 19 2.88 -7.56 2.99
C ALA A 19 1.34 -7.49 2.97
N TYR A 20 0.68 -7.90 4.05
CA TYR A 20 -0.77 -7.80 4.18
C TYR A 20 -1.25 -6.34 4.18
N GLU A 21 -0.58 -5.42 4.89
CA GLU A 21 -0.91 -4.00 4.87
C GLU A 21 -0.76 -3.40 3.47
N VAL A 22 0.36 -3.68 2.80
CA VAL A 22 0.60 -3.24 1.42
C VAL A 22 -0.45 -3.82 0.47
N PHE A 23 -0.82 -5.09 0.62
CA PHE A 23 -1.90 -5.72 -0.14
C PHE A 23 -3.24 -5.03 0.08
N LYS A 24 -3.59 -4.72 1.34
CA LYS A 24 -4.85 -4.03 1.67
C LYS A 24 -4.91 -2.62 1.08
N ILE A 25 -3.78 -1.91 1.03
CA ILE A 25 -3.73 -0.52 0.52
C ILE A 25 -3.71 -0.49 -1.01
N PHE A 26 -2.93 -1.35 -1.66
CA PHE A 26 -2.69 -1.27 -3.11
C PHE A 26 -3.45 -2.31 -3.93
N GLY A 27 -4.04 -3.32 -3.30
CA GLY A 27 -4.92 -4.31 -3.93
C GLY A 27 -4.34 -4.90 -5.22
N ARG A 28 -4.97 -4.56 -6.35
CA ARG A 28 -4.58 -5.05 -7.69
C ARG A 28 -3.17 -4.63 -8.12
N ASP A 29 -2.64 -3.53 -7.61
CA ASP A 29 -1.29 -3.04 -7.90
C ASP A 29 -0.24 -3.57 -6.90
N PHE A 30 -0.60 -4.51 -6.01
CA PHE A 30 0.29 -5.07 -5.00
C PHE A 30 1.66 -5.50 -5.53
N GLY A 31 1.69 -6.25 -6.66
CA GLY A 31 2.96 -6.70 -7.24
C GLY A 31 3.86 -5.56 -7.71
N ARG A 32 3.28 -4.46 -8.21
CA ARG A 32 4.04 -3.26 -8.63
C ARG A 32 4.45 -2.43 -7.42
N ALA A 33 3.60 -2.37 -6.39
CA ALA A 33 3.90 -1.74 -5.12
C ALA A 33 5.08 -2.44 -4.43
N LEU A 34 5.15 -3.78 -4.42
CA LEU A 34 6.26 -4.54 -3.85
C LEU A 34 7.62 -4.23 -4.49
N GLY A 35 7.65 -3.97 -5.80
CA GLY A 35 8.87 -3.58 -6.51
C GLY A 35 9.31 -2.13 -6.24
N ASN A 36 8.53 -1.34 -5.50
CA ASN A 36 8.88 0.03 -5.17
C ASN A 36 9.87 0.08 -4.00
N ARG A 37 10.97 0.83 -4.17
CA ARG A 37 11.97 1.10 -3.13
C ARG A 37 11.34 1.62 -1.83
N PHE A 38 10.26 2.39 -1.91
CA PHE A 38 9.56 2.92 -0.74
C PHE A 38 8.76 1.86 0.01
N THR A 39 8.23 0.85 -0.68
CA THR A 39 7.60 -0.32 -0.04
C THR A 39 8.63 -1.18 0.68
N LEU A 40 9.84 -1.33 0.11
CA LEU A 40 10.96 -1.97 0.80
C LEU A 40 11.34 -1.20 2.07
N LEU A 41 11.34 0.14 2.02
CA LEU A 41 11.56 0.97 3.21
C LEU A 41 10.46 0.79 4.27
N VAL A 42 9.19 0.62 3.87
CA VAL A 42 8.10 0.29 4.80
C VAL A 42 8.35 -1.08 5.45
N GLY A 43 8.70 -2.10 4.67
CA GLY A 43 9.04 -3.43 5.20
C GLY A 43 10.24 -3.39 6.15
N PHE A 44 11.28 -2.62 5.80
CA PHE A 44 12.45 -2.44 6.64
C PHE A 44 12.14 -1.68 7.94
N LEU A 45 11.28 -0.65 7.88
CA LEU A 45 10.82 0.07 9.06
C LEU A 45 10.05 -0.87 10.01
N ASN A 46 9.17 -1.71 9.48
CA ASN A 46 8.44 -2.72 10.23
C ASN A 46 9.34 -3.79 10.85
N LEU A 47 10.39 -4.18 10.13
CA LEU A 47 11.40 -5.10 10.63
C LEU A 47 12.11 -4.51 11.85
N ILE A 48 12.63 -3.27 11.73
CA ILE A 48 13.30 -2.57 12.84
C ILE A 48 12.36 -2.44 14.04
N ALA A 49 11.13 -1.97 13.79
CA ALA A 49 10.09 -1.84 14.80
C ALA A 49 9.86 -3.13 15.58
N ALA A 50 9.65 -4.25 14.88
CA ALA A 50 9.39 -5.54 15.51
C ALA A 50 10.59 -6.02 16.35
N VAL A 51 11.81 -5.83 15.86
CA VAL A 51 13.05 -6.17 16.59
C VAL A 51 13.22 -5.31 17.84
N VAL A 52 12.97 -4.00 17.75
CA VAL A 52 13.03 -3.09 18.90
C VAL A 52 12.01 -3.48 19.97
N VAL A 53 10.76 -3.74 19.59
CA VAL A 53 9.72 -4.16 20.53
C VAL A 53 10.08 -5.49 21.19
N TRP A 54 10.56 -6.47 20.42
CA TRP A 54 11.07 -7.74 20.96
C TRP A 54 12.19 -7.53 21.98
N GLY A 55 13.17 -6.68 21.63
CA GLY A 55 14.28 -6.34 22.52
C GLY A 55 13.80 -5.68 23.82
N VAL A 56 12.87 -4.74 23.74
CA VAL A 56 12.27 -4.05 24.90
C VAL A 56 11.53 -5.05 25.81
N ILE A 57 10.68 -5.91 25.26
CA ILE A 57 9.91 -6.89 26.04
C ILE A 57 10.84 -7.83 26.82
N HIS A 58 11.88 -8.34 26.18
CA HIS A 58 12.76 -9.32 26.81
C HIS A 58 13.86 -8.69 27.68
N SER A 59 14.29 -7.47 27.40
CA SER A 59 15.37 -6.81 28.15
C SER A 59 14.85 -5.96 29.31
N LEU A 60 13.73 -5.27 29.13
CA LEU A 60 13.18 -4.34 30.14
C LEU A 60 12.07 -4.96 30.99
N ILE A 61 11.19 -5.77 30.40
CA ILE A 61 10.06 -6.39 31.14
C ILE A 61 10.48 -7.74 31.76
N GLY A 62 11.59 -8.33 31.31
CA GLY A 62 12.12 -9.59 31.84
C GLY A 62 11.26 -10.82 31.51
N ILE A 63 10.39 -10.73 30.51
CA ILE A 63 9.60 -11.88 30.03
C ILE A 63 10.55 -12.90 29.41
N GLN A 64 10.41 -14.18 29.75
CA GLN A 64 11.24 -15.22 29.15
C GLN A 64 10.91 -15.40 27.65
N PRO A 65 11.92 -15.47 26.76
CA PRO A 65 11.72 -15.75 25.34
C PRO A 65 11.01 -17.08 25.14
N SER A 66 9.83 -17.04 24.53
CA SER A 66 9.00 -18.19 24.21
C SER A 66 8.35 -18.04 22.83
N LEU A 67 7.90 -19.15 22.26
CA LEU A 67 7.20 -19.15 20.97
C LEU A 67 5.94 -18.28 21.02
N LEU A 68 5.19 -18.34 22.13
CA LEU A 68 4.02 -17.49 22.36
C LEU A 68 4.41 -16.01 22.37
N SER A 69 5.46 -15.62 23.09
CA SER A 69 5.92 -14.22 23.10
C SER A 69 6.35 -13.75 21.70
N ALA A 70 6.94 -14.62 20.88
CA ALA A 70 7.36 -14.29 19.51
C ALA A 70 6.17 -14.05 18.58
N VAL A 71 5.16 -14.92 18.67
CA VAL A 71 3.91 -14.76 17.91
C VAL A 71 3.17 -13.49 18.34
N VAL A 72 3.01 -13.29 19.66
CA VAL A 72 2.33 -12.10 20.19
C VAL A 72 3.07 -10.84 19.76
N THR A 73 4.40 -10.78 19.91
CA THR A 73 5.18 -9.61 19.51
C THR A 73 5.10 -9.38 18.00
N GLY A 74 5.30 -10.41 17.18
CA GLY A 74 5.26 -10.29 15.72
C GLY A 74 3.91 -9.83 15.15
N LEU A 75 2.80 -10.16 15.81
CA LEU A 75 1.46 -9.76 15.37
C LEU A 75 0.98 -8.46 16.02
N THR A 76 1.43 -8.15 17.24
CA THR A 76 0.92 -7.01 18.01
C THR A 76 1.90 -5.86 18.12
N PHE A 77 3.14 -5.95 17.58
CA PHE A 77 4.08 -4.84 17.62
C PHE A 77 3.52 -3.51 17.07
N PRO A 78 2.64 -3.46 16.04
CA PRO A 78 2.07 -2.19 15.61
C PRO A 78 1.14 -1.60 16.68
N THR A 79 0.39 -2.46 17.37
CA THR A 79 -0.47 -2.06 18.50
C THR A 79 0.37 -1.66 19.71
N LEU A 80 1.48 -2.34 19.96
CA LEU A 80 2.42 -2.00 21.04
C LEU A 80 3.11 -0.67 20.76
N LEU A 81 3.52 -0.40 19.51
CA LEU A 81 4.06 0.90 19.10
C LEU A 81 3.03 2.02 19.20
N ARG A 82 1.74 1.73 18.98
CA ARG A 82 0.62 2.65 19.24
C ARG A 82 0.37 2.92 20.72
N SER A 83 0.88 2.06 21.61
CA SER A 83 0.79 2.30 23.04
C SER A 83 1.76 3.41 23.44
N ARG A 84 1.30 4.37 24.23
CA ARG A 84 2.17 5.42 24.77
C ARG A 84 3.19 4.79 25.71
N PHE A 85 4.43 4.65 25.25
CA PHE A 85 5.54 4.27 26.11
C PHE A 85 5.96 5.47 26.95
N THR A 86 5.48 5.53 28.19
CA THR A 86 6.00 6.46 29.19
C THR A 86 7.33 5.91 29.71
N LEU A 87 8.44 6.32 29.10
CA LEU A 87 9.79 5.82 29.41
C LEU A 87 10.28 6.23 30.81
N TYR A 88 9.72 7.29 31.40
CA TYR A 88 10.10 7.79 32.71
C TYR A 88 8.88 8.34 33.45
N ARG A 89 8.61 7.82 34.66
CA ARG A 89 7.77 8.48 35.67
C ARG A 89 8.66 8.69 36.89
N SER A 90 9.09 9.93 37.12
CA SER A 90 9.74 10.29 38.38
C SER A 90 8.79 9.97 39.54
N ILE A 91 9.15 9.00 40.38
CA ILE A 91 8.52 8.80 41.69
C ILE A 91 9.52 9.33 42.71
N GLY A 92 9.40 10.61 43.05
CA GLY A 92 10.31 11.26 44.00
C GLY A 92 10.00 12.73 44.29
N SER A 93 9.30 12.94 45.41
CA SER A 93 9.19 14.12 46.29
C SER A 93 9.09 15.54 45.71
N ALA A 94 7.86 16.07 45.77
CA ALA A 94 7.49 17.34 46.41
C ALA A 94 8.45 18.54 46.25
N GLN A 95 8.35 19.26 45.15
CA GLN A 95 8.11 20.72 45.12
C GLN A 95 8.21 21.24 43.67
N ALA A 96 7.17 21.98 43.27
CA ALA A 96 7.11 22.91 42.14
C ALA A 96 7.33 22.36 40.71
N ASP A 97 6.22 22.18 40.00
CA ASP A 97 5.97 22.58 38.61
C ASP A 97 7.15 22.58 37.62
N GLU A 98 7.50 21.40 37.14
CA GLU A 98 7.71 21.13 35.72
C GLU A 98 7.88 19.61 35.56
N VAL A 99 6.76 18.94 35.29
CA VAL A 99 6.80 17.52 34.93
C VAL A 99 7.47 17.44 33.55
N ASN A 100 8.80 17.26 33.53
CA ASN A 100 9.55 16.88 32.33
C ASN A 100 9.23 15.42 31.99
N GLU A 101 8.00 15.19 31.52
CA GLU A 101 7.56 13.94 30.95
C GLU A 101 8.13 13.86 29.52
N LEU A 102 9.27 13.19 29.35
CA LEU A 102 9.81 12.91 28.03
C LEU A 102 9.04 11.73 27.41
N SER A 103 7.77 11.97 27.08
CA SER A 103 6.94 11.01 26.34
C SER A 103 7.34 11.04 24.87
N LEU A 104 8.25 10.15 24.50
CA LEU A 104 8.64 9.98 23.11
C LEU A 104 7.49 9.25 22.39
N LYS A 105 6.67 10.01 21.67
CA LYS A 105 5.54 9.49 20.87
C LYS A 105 6.06 8.74 19.64
N MET A 106 6.65 7.56 19.87
CA MET A 106 7.14 6.67 18.83
C MET A 106 6.06 6.33 17.80
N ASP A 107 4.80 6.26 18.25
CA ASP A 107 3.62 6.12 17.39
C ASP A 107 3.51 7.22 16.33
N GLU A 108 3.67 8.48 16.74
CA GLU A 108 3.50 9.64 15.86
C GLU A 108 4.60 9.70 14.81
N ILE A 109 5.85 9.39 15.21
CA ILE A 109 7.01 9.31 14.30
C ILE A 109 6.82 8.15 13.31
N TYR A 110 6.49 6.96 13.82
CA TYR A 110 6.27 5.76 13.00
C TYR A 110 5.14 5.98 11.99
N HIS A 111 3.97 6.47 12.42
CA HIS A 111 2.85 6.73 11.53
C HIS A 111 3.10 7.87 10.54
N THR A 112 3.86 8.89 10.91
CA THR A 112 4.21 9.98 9.98
C THR A 112 5.13 9.47 8.88
N LEU A 113 6.14 8.68 9.24
CA LEU A 113 7.06 8.09 8.28
C LEU A 113 6.35 7.07 7.37
N GLN A 114 5.51 6.20 7.94
CA GLN A 114 4.74 5.22 7.19
C GLN A 114 3.77 5.91 6.20
N ARG A 115 3.08 6.97 6.63
CA ARG A 115 2.21 7.78 5.76
C ARG A 115 2.98 8.48 4.64
N ALA A 116 4.15 9.04 4.94
CA ALA A 116 4.99 9.67 3.92
C ALA A 116 5.42 8.66 2.85
N LEU A 117 5.84 7.46 3.26
CA LEU A 117 6.23 6.39 2.34
C LEU A 117 5.05 5.90 1.49
N TYR A 118 3.88 5.66 2.10
CA TYR A 118 2.69 5.28 1.34
C TYR A 118 2.24 6.35 0.36
N ARG A 119 2.32 7.63 0.75
CA ARG A 119 2.03 8.76 -0.13
C ARG A 119 2.96 8.75 -1.34
N GLU A 120 4.25 8.50 -1.15
CA GLU A 120 5.21 8.47 -2.24
C GLU A 120 4.98 7.28 -3.19
N VAL A 121 4.67 6.09 -2.66
CA VAL A 121 4.26 4.94 -3.50
C VAL A 121 3.03 5.29 -4.33
N ASN A 122 2.03 5.91 -3.70
CA ASN A 122 0.81 6.31 -4.39
C ASN A 122 1.05 7.37 -5.47
N LEU A 123 1.89 8.36 -5.19
CA LEU A 123 2.28 9.38 -6.18
C LEU A 123 2.98 8.75 -7.38
N GLN A 124 3.90 7.81 -7.17
CA GLN A 124 4.59 7.13 -8.27
C GLN A 124 3.64 6.27 -9.11
N LEU A 125 2.74 5.52 -8.48
CA LEU A 125 1.72 4.75 -9.19
C LEU A 125 0.78 5.66 -9.99
N THR A 126 0.35 6.77 -9.38
CA THR A 126 -0.50 7.78 -10.04
C THR A 126 0.21 8.40 -11.24
N ASN A 127 1.47 8.81 -11.09
CA ASN A 127 2.26 9.39 -12.17
C ASN A 127 2.46 8.39 -13.32
N ALA A 128 2.80 7.14 -13.00
CA ALA A 128 2.95 6.09 -14.01
C ALA A 128 1.62 5.81 -14.74
N ARG A 129 0.50 5.90 -14.03
CA ARG A 129 -0.85 5.75 -14.60
C ARG A 129 -1.21 6.93 -15.51
N LEU A 130 -0.90 8.15 -15.10
CA LEU A 130 -1.09 9.36 -15.91
C LEU A 130 -0.24 9.33 -17.19
N GLU A 131 1.03 8.93 -17.08
CA GLU A 131 1.92 8.78 -18.23
C GLU A 131 1.40 7.72 -19.21
N LEU A 132 0.92 6.59 -18.71
CA LEU A 132 0.37 5.54 -19.55
C LEU A 132 -0.95 5.97 -20.21
N SER A 133 -1.83 6.66 -19.47
CA SER A 133 -3.06 7.27 -20.01
C SER A 133 -2.75 8.30 -21.09
N HIS A 134 -1.66 9.07 -20.95
CA HIS A 134 -1.18 9.97 -21.99
C HIS A 134 -0.77 9.20 -23.25
N LYS A 135 0.11 8.21 -23.11
CA LYS A 135 0.59 7.40 -24.24
C LYS A 135 -0.53 6.67 -24.96
N LEU A 136 -1.52 6.14 -24.24
CA LEU A 136 -2.71 5.52 -24.84
C LEU A 136 -3.45 6.51 -25.75
N ARG A 137 -3.66 7.75 -25.29
CA ARG A 137 -4.35 8.79 -26.05
C ARG A 137 -3.55 9.33 -27.23
N GLU A 138 -2.23 9.25 -27.18
CA GLU A 138 -1.38 9.61 -28.31
C GLU A 138 -1.35 8.50 -29.37
N CYS A 139 -1.43 7.24 -28.96
CA CYS A 139 -1.35 6.09 -29.86
C CYS A 139 -2.70 5.70 -30.47
N PHE A 140 -3.79 5.90 -29.73
CA PHE A 140 -5.13 5.47 -30.12
C PHE A 140 -6.11 6.64 -30.09
N THR A 141 -7.06 6.59 -31.01
CA THR A 141 -8.16 7.56 -31.05
C THR A 141 -9.22 7.21 -30.01
N ALA A 142 -10.02 8.20 -29.60
CA ALA A 142 -11.14 7.98 -28.69
C ALA A 142 -12.12 6.92 -29.22
N ARG A 143 -12.33 6.85 -30.54
CA ARG A 143 -13.18 5.84 -31.18
C ARG A 143 -12.60 4.44 -31.03
N GLN A 144 -11.32 4.25 -31.32
CA GLN A 144 -10.65 2.95 -31.14
C GLN A 144 -10.72 2.45 -29.70
N LEU A 145 -10.54 3.35 -28.72
CA LEU A 145 -10.66 2.99 -27.31
C LEU A 145 -12.10 2.62 -26.93
N ALA A 146 -13.11 3.35 -27.44
CA ALA A 146 -14.52 3.06 -27.19
C ALA A 146 -14.95 1.73 -27.82
N ASP A 147 -14.58 1.49 -29.08
CA ASP A 147 -14.90 0.26 -29.80
C ASP A 147 -14.28 -0.96 -29.10
N TYR A 148 -13.01 -0.85 -28.69
CA TYR A 148 -12.33 -1.90 -27.93
C TYR A 148 -12.97 -2.14 -26.56
N LEU A 149 -13.31 -1.07 -25.83
CA LEU A 149 -13.97 -1.19 -24.52
C LEU A 149 -15.34 -1.87 -24.65
N ALA A 150 -16.14 -1.50 -25.65
CA ALA A 150 -17.44 -2.10 -25.91
C ALA A 150 -17.31 -3.60 -26.22
N ASP A 151 -16.34 -3.98 -27.05
CA ASP A 151 -16.06 -5.38 -27.37
C ASP A 151 -15.60 -6.15 -26.12
N PHE A 152 -14.65 -5.59 -25.36
CA PHE A 152 -14.15 -6.20 -24.14
C PHE A 152 -15.25 -6.42 -23.09
N ILE A 153 -16.09 -5.42 -22.84
CA ILE A 153 -17.24 -5.51 -21.92
C ILE A 153 -18.28 -6.50 -22.45
N GLY A 154 -18.50 -6.56 -23.76
CA GLY A 154 -19.38 -7.54 -24.40
C GLY A 154 -18.98 -9.00 -24.13
N HIS A 155 -17.68 -9.25 -23.98
CA HIS A 155 -17.12 -10.58 -23.68
C HIS A 155 -17.00 -10.89 -22.17
N GLU A 156 -17.41 -9.97 -21.29
CA GLU A 156 -17.32 -10.15 -19.84
C GLU A 156 -18.32 -11.21 -19.34
N ARG A 157 -17.81 -12.23 -18.62
CA ARG A 157 -18.61 -13.39 -18.21
C ARG A 157 -19.55 -13.13 -17.04
N LEU A 158 -19.29 -12.08 -16.26
CA LEU A 158 -20.05 -11.75 -15.05
C LEU A 158 -21.10 -10.67 -15.40
N PRO A 159 -22.41 -10.99 -15.40
CA PRO A 159 -23.44 -10.06 -15.86
C PRO A 159 -23.52 -8.77 -15.05
N ASP A 160 -23.22 -8.82 -13.75
CA ASP A 160 -23.27 -7.65 -12.88
C ASP A 160 -22.11 -6.67 -13.13
N GLU A 161 -20.88 -7.20 -13.31
CA GLU A 161 -19.72 -6.38 -13.69
C GLU A 161 -19.88 -5.84 -15.12
N GLN A 162 -20.38 -6.67 -16.05
CA GLN A 162 -20.69 -6.24 -17.41
C GLN A 162 -21.66 -5.06 -17.42
N ARG A 163 -22.78 -5.14 -16.69
CA ARG A 163 -23.76 -4.03 -16.61
C ARG A 163 -23.15 -2.77 -16.01
N LYS A 164 -22.30 -2.92 -15.00
CA LYS A 164 -21.63 -1.80 -14.33
C LYS A 164 -20.63 -1.12 -15.27
N HIS A 165 -19.77 -1.88 -15.94
CA HIS A 165 -18.81 -1.33 -16.90
C HIS A 165 -19.50 -0.74 -18.14
N GLN A 166 -20.59 -1.36 -18.60
CA GLN A 166 -21.41 -0.86 -19.70
C GLN A 166 -22.01 0.52 -19.37
N ARG A 167 -22.58 0.68 -18.17
CA ARG A 167 -23.08 1.99 -17.71
C ARG A 167 -21.97 3.03 -17.64
N GLN A 168 -20.80 2.66 -17.11
CA GLN A 168 -19.65 3.57 -17.07
C GLN A 168 -19.20 4.00 -18.47
N LEU A 169 -19.17 3.08 -19.44
CA LEU A 169 -18.84 3.41 -20.82
C LEU A 169 -19.88 4.37 -21.42
N GLU A 170 -21.17 4.12 -21.22
CA GLU A 170 -22.25 5.00 -21.70
C GLU A 170 -22.16 6.42 -21.10
N GLU A 171 -21.94 6.52 -19.79
CA GLU A 171 -21.71 7.80 -19.09
C GLU A 171 -20.52 8.56 -19.69
N ILE A 172 -19.42 7.86 -19.98
CA ILE A 172 -18.23 8.47 -20.59
C ILE A 172 -18.51 8.93 -22.03
N LEU A 173 -19.24 8.14 -22.81
CA LEU A 173 -19.59 8.48 -24.19
C LEU A 173 -20.53 9.68 -24.27
N ALA A 174 -21.40 9.87 -23.27
CA ALA A 174 -22.30 11.00 -23.14
C ALA A 174 -21.58 12.34 -22.84
N ILE A 175 -20.30 12.33 -22.45
CA ILE A 175 -19.52 13.55 -22.21
C ILE A 175 -19.36 14.34 -23.51
N GLU A 176 -19.81 15.60 -23.51
CA GLU A 176 -19.72 16.50 -24.69
C GLU A 176 -18.28 16.85 -25.06
N ASP A 177 -17.43 17.14 -24.07
CA ASP A 177 -16.02 17.48 -24.29
C ASP A 177 -15.21 16.26 -24.75
N ALA A 178 -14.79 16.28 -26.01
CA ALA A 178 -14.01 15.21 -26.64
C ALA A 178 -12.67 14.93 -25.93
N LYS A 179 -11.99 15.93 -25.36
CA LYS A 179 -10.73 15.74 -24.63
C LYS A 179 -10.96 15.07 -23.29
N ILE A 180 -12.04 15.43 -22.59
CA ILE A 180 -12.41 14.80 -21.32
C ILE A 180 -12.84 13.35 -21.59
N ARG A 181 -13.73 13.13 -22.56
CA ARG A 181 -14.16 11.79 -22.98
C ARG A 181 -12.97 10.89 -23.33
N HIS A 182 -12.04 11.36 -24.15
CA HIS A 182 -10.86 10.58 -24.55
C HIS A 182 -10.01 10.17 -23.34
N ARG A 183 -9.85 11.07 -22.36
CA ARG A 183 -9.15 10.80 -21.09
C ARG A 183 -9.87 9.76 -20.23
N GLN A 184 -11.18 9.86 -20.12
CA GLN A 184 -11.96 8.93 -19.32
C GLN A 184 -11.98 7.53 -19.95
N LEU A 185 -12.05 7.42 -21.28
CA LEU A 185 -11.92 6.13 -21.98
C LEU A 185 -10.56 5.46 -21.70
N ALA A 186 -9.46 6.22 -21.81
CA ALA A 186 -8.13 5.69 -21.49
C ALA A 186 -8.01 5.26 -20.01
N ASN A 187 -8.64 6.00 -19.09
CA ASN A 187 -8.63 5.66 -17.67
C ASN A 187 -9.45 4.40 -17.36
N LEU A 188 -10.65 4.27 -17.95
CA LEU A 188 -11.49 3.08 -17.82
C LEU A 188 -10.76 1.85 -18.36
N LEU A 189 -10.09 1.97 -19.51
CA LEU A 189 -9.28 0.89 -20.05
C LEU A 189 -8.15 0.46 -19.09
N LEU A 190 -7.50 1.42 -18.41
CA LEU A 190 -6.50 1.13 -17.37
C LEU A 190 -7.11 0.55 -16.08
N ASP A 191 -8.39 0.76 -15.82
CA ASP A 191 -9.11 0.09 -14.73
C ASP A 191 -9.49 -1.34 -15.09
N LEU A 192 -9.72 -1.66 -16.37
CA LEU A 192 -10.11 -2.98 -16.80
C LEU A 192 -8.92 -3.89 -17.18
N LYS A 193 -7.83 -3.31 -17.66
CA LYS A 193 -6.63 -4.04 -18.11
C LYS A 193 -5.41 -3.76 -17.25
N THR A 194 -4.45 -4.67 -17.30
CA THR A 194 -3.15 -4.47 -16.64
C THR A 194 -2.29 -3.48 -17.43
N ALA A 195 -1.43 -2.75 -16.72
CA ALA A 195 -0.49 -1.85 -17.38
C ALA A 195 0.52 -2.56 -18.29
N ALA A 196 0.79 -3.84 -18.05
CA ALA A 196 1.69 -4.65 -18.88
C ALA A 196 1.06 -4.90 -20.26
N GLU A 197 -0.21 -5.30 -20.30
CA GLU A 197 -0.98 -5.47 -21.53
C GLU A 197 -1.05 -4.16 -22.31
N MET A 198 -1.36 -3.04 -21.63
CA MET A 198 -1.47 -1.74 -22.30
C MET A 198 -0.14 -1.23 -22.84
N LYS A 199 0.98 -1.48 -22.15
CA LYS A 199 2.31 -1.18 -22.69
C LYS A 199 2.64 -2.04 -23.92
N ALA A 200 2.24 -3.30 -23.92
CA ALA A 200 2.41 -4.18 -25.07
C ALA A 200 1.56 -3.72 -26.26
N ALA A 201 0.31 -3.35 -26.02
CA ALA A 201 -0.61 -2.78 -27.01
C ALA A 201 -0.06 -1.50 -27.64
N ILE A 202 0.45 -0.56 -26.82
CA ILE A 202 1.11 0.66 -27.31
C ILE A 202 2.34 0.33 -28.17
N ARG A 203 3.18 -0.61 -27.72
CA ARG A 203 4.39 -1.01 -28.47
C ARG A 203 4.05 -1.62 -29.83
N ARG A 204 2.95 -2.37 -29.91
CA ARG A 204 2.44 -3.00 -31.13
C ARG A 204 1.56 -2.06 -31.97
N LYS A 205 1.11 -0.93 -31.41
CA LYS A 205 0.09 -0.04 -31.97
C LYS A 205 -1.22 -0.77 -32.29
N ASP A 206 -1.57 -1.76 -31.49
CA ASP A 206 -2.76 -2.58 -31.67
C ASP A 206 -3.37 -2.93 -30.31
N LEU A 207 -4.69 -2.80 -30.18
CA LEU A 207 -5.45 -3.10 -28.97
C LEU A 207 -5.98 -4.55 -28.96
N ASN A 208 -6.08 -5.21 -30.11
CA ASN A 208 -6.80 -6.49 -30.28
C ASN A 208 -5.96 -7.75 -29.98
N SER A 209 -4.79 -7.60 -29.35
CA SER A 209 -3.87 -8.72 -29.11
C SER A 209 -4.16 -9.52 -27.85
#